data_AF-A0A6M3HVZ0-F1
#
_entry.id   AF-A0A6M3HVZ0-F1
#
_cell.length_a   1.000
_cell.length_b   1.000
_cell.length_c   1.000
_cell.angle_alpha   90.00
_cell.angle_beta   90.00
_cell.angle_gamma   90.00
#
_symmetry.space_group_name_H-M   'P 1'
#
loop_
_entity.id
_entity.type
_entity.pdbx_description
1 polymer ?
#
loop_
_entity_poly.entity_id
_entity_poly.type
_entity_poly.pdbx_seq_one_letter_code
_entity_poly.pdbx_strand_id
1 'polypeptide(L)'
;MVYLKKSFSTFFACIFTLTLSSCILAAVTAGGGTVAYVEGKYSMNIEGYYKDVYKSALKTINDNNDFVLVSKDLNLDNDTAEIDGATKIESDNFYIKIEKLNANVSKVTIKFGTFGDQAMSSTLMDQIQANVNKSKA
;
A
#
# COMPACT_ATOMS: atom_id res chain seq x y z
N MET A 1 52.93 15.39 29.62
CA MET A 1 51.91 16.45 29.75
C MET A 1 51.83 17.15 28.40
N VAL A 2 50.90 16.80 27.51
CA VAL A 2 49.49 17.28 27.43
C VAL A 2 49.51 18.83 27.49
N TYR A 3 49.14 19.58 26.45
CA TYR A 3 47.77 19.70 25.93
C TYR A 3 47.73 20.03 24.43
N LEU A 4 47.29 19.05 23.65
CA LEU A 4 46.62 19.24 22.36
C LEU A 4 45.26 19.89 22.67
N LYS A 5 45.09 21.18 22.41
CA LYS A 5 43.78 21.82 22.57
C LYS A 5 43.59 22.93 21.56
N LYS A 6 42.40 22.88 20.93
CA LYS A 6 41.73 24.00 20.26
C LYS A 6 41.96 24.13 18.76
N SER A 7 41.64 23.08 18.01
CA SER A 7 41.16 23.24 16.63
C SER A 7 40.26 22.07 16.24
N PHE A 8 39.09 21.96 16.86
CA PHE A 8 38.13 20.88 16.54
C PHE A 8 36.68 21.29 16.78
N SER A 9 36.31 22.54 16.49
CA SER A 9 34.96 23.04 16.77
C SER A 9 34.42 23.96 15.67
N THR A 10 34.68 23.65 14.40
CA THR A 10 34.02 24.33 13.27
C THR A 10 33.77 23.38 12.09
N PHE A 11 33.71 22.07 12.34
CA PHE A 11 33.44 21.05 11.30
C PHE A 11 32.35 20.06 11.73
N PHE A 12 31.43 20.51 12.60
CA PHE A 12 30.32 19.71 13.13
C PHE A 12 29.01 20.52 13.05
N ALA A 13 28.71 21.09 11.88
CA ALA A 13 27.46 21.83 11.68
C ALA A 13 26.94 21.81 10.24
N CYS A 14 27.48 20.98 9.35
CA CYS A 14 27.05 20.92 7.93
C CYS A 14 26.63 19.52 7.44
N ILE A 15 26.57 18.50 8.31
CA ILE A 15 26.31 17.10 7.87
C ILE A 15 24.87 16.64 8.16
N PHE A 16 24.03 17.44 8.80
CA PHE A 16 22.68 17.02 9.22
C PHE A 16 21.53 17.34 8.26
N THR A 17 21.78 17.62 6.98
CA THR A 17 20.72 17.95 6.00
C THR A 17 20.55 16.95 4.85
N LEU A 18 21.16 15.76 4.91
CA LEU A 18 21.19 14.82 3.75
C LEU A 18 20.58 13.43 3.99
N THR A 19 19.87 13.17 5.09
CA THR A 19 19.31 11.84 5.37
C THR A 19 17.78 11.72 5.22
N LEU A 20 17.12 12.60 4.47
CA LEU A 20 15.83 12.24 3.84
C LEU A 20 16.08 11.75 2.41
N SER A 21 16.84 10.66 2.29
CA SER A 21 16.79 9.80 1.11
C SER A 21 15.41 9.17 1.07
N SER A 22 14.46 9.85 0.45
CA SER A 22 13.16 9.33 0.04
C SER A 22 13.37 7.98 -0.63
N CYS A 23 12.79 6.94 -0.04
CA CYS A 23 12.92 5.56 -0.48
C CYS A 23 12.59 5.44 -1.97
N ILE A 24 13.45 4.67 -2.62
CA ILE A 24 13.45 4.32 -4.03
C ILE A 24 12.03 3.96 -4.49
N LEU A 25 11.47 4.79 -5.38
CA LEU A 25 10.32 4.45 -6.19
C LEU A 25 10.79 3.44 -7.25
N ALA A 26 10.98 2.19 -6.85
CA ALA A 26 11.15 1.10 -7.79
C ALA A 26 9.76 0.84 -8.38
N ALA A 27 9.55 1.29 -9.61
CA ALA A 27 8.44 0.82 -10.43
C ALA A 27 8.71 -0.66 -10.76
N VAL A 28 8.39 -1.55 -9.82
CA VAL A 28 8.38 -2.98 -10.08
C VAL A 28 7.15 -3.24 -10.93
N THR A 29 7.37 -3.58 -12.20
CA THR A 29 6.33 -4.01 -13.12
C THR A 29 5.91 -5.45 -12.77
N ALA A 30 5.31 -5.64 -11.60
CA ALA A 30 4.61 -6.88 -11.28
C ALA A 30 3.21 -6.77 -11.87
N GLY A 31 3.02 -7.34 -13.08
CA GLY A 31 1.71 -7.54 -13.69
C GLY A 31 0.90 -6.27 -14.00
N GLY A 32 1.17 -5.62 -15.13
CA GLY A 32 0.19 -4.76 -15.82
C GLY A 32 -0.09 -3.36 -15.26
N GLY A 33 0.58 -2.92 -14.19
CA GLY A 33 0.36 -1.59 -13.62
C GLY A 33 1.63 -0.95 -13.06
N THR A 34 1.68 0.39 -13.08
CA THR A 34 2.69 1.14 -12.32
C THR A 34 2.37 1.00 -10.82
N VAL A 35 3.33 0.47 -10.05
CA VAL A 35 3.26 0.41 -8.59
C VAL A 35 3.80 1.71 -8.00
N ALA A 36 3.12 2.22 -6.97
CA ALA A 36 3.57 3.37 -6.20
C ALA A 36 3.43 3.12 -4.70
N TYR A 37 4.45 3.51 -3.93
CA TYR A 37 4.36 3.56 -2.47
C TYR A 37 4.68 4.98 -2.00
N VAL A 38 3.66 5.71 -1.56
CA VAL A 38 3.75 7.13 -1.20
C VAL A 38 2.94 7.38 0.07
N GLU A 39 3.55 8.00 1.09
CA GLU A 39 2.89 8.33 2.37
C GLU A 39 2.21 7.12 3.07
N GLY A 40 2.85 5.96 2.97
CA GLY A 40 2.33 4.71 3.56
C GLY A 40 1.26 4.01 2.73
N LYS A 41 0.94 4.53 1.55
CA LYS A 41 -0.10 3.98 0.66
C LYS A 41 0.56 3.22 -0.48
N TYR A 42 0.29 1.93 -0.56
CA TYR A 42 0.67 1.09 -1.70
C TYR A 42 -0.45 1.13 -2.75
N SER A 43 -0.15 1.59 -3.96
CA SER A 43 -1.13 1.73 -5.03
C SER A 43 -0.68 1.01 -6.29
N MET A 44 -1.64 0.37 -6.96
CA MET A 44 -1.41 -0.32 -8.23
C MET A 44 -2.66 -0.24 -9.12
N ASN A 45 -2.45 -0.15 -10.43
CA ASN A 45 -3.54 -0.31 -11.39
C ASN A 45 -3.75 -1.80 -11.67
N ILE A 46 -4.97 -2.28 -11.46
CA ILE A 46 -5.39 -3.64 -11.75
C ILE A 46 -6.34 -3.61 -12.95
N GLU A 47 -6.07 -4.44 -13.93
CA GLU A 47 -7.02 -4.70 -15.00
C GLU A 47 -8.27 -5.39 -14.43
N GLY A 48 -9.42 -4.78 -14.61
CA GLY A 48 -10.70 -5.27 -14.14
C GLY A 48 -11.66 -4.11 -13.86
N TYR A 49 -12.95 -4.36 -14.06
CA TYR A 49 -13.99 -3.44 -13.63
C TYR A 49 -14.04 -3.37 -12.10
N TYR A 50 -14.21 -2.16 -11.55
CA TYR A 50 -14.00 -1.91 -10.12
C TYR A 50 -14.86 -2.79 -9.20
N LYS A 51 -16.08 -3.16 -9.63
CA LYS A 51 -16.96 -4.06 -8.87
C LYS A 51 -16.40 -5.48 -8.77
N ASP A 52 -15.71 -5.95 -9.80
CA ASP A 52 -15.13 -7.30 -9.81
C ASP A 52 -13.81 -7.34 -9.05
N VAL A 53 -13.01 -6.26 -9.14
CA VAL A 53 -11.85 -6.06 -8.27
C VAL A 53 -12.28 -6.00 -6.80
N TYR A 54 -13.37 -5.30 -6.48
CA TYR A 54 -13.94 -5.26 -5.13
C TYR A 54 -14.39 -6.64 -4.62
N LYS A 55 -15.10 -7.43 -5.44
CA LYS A 55 -15.49 -8.80 -5.06
C LYS A 55 -14.26 -9.67 -4.79
N SER A 56 -13.24 -9.57 -5.63
CA SER A 56 -11.98 -10.31 -5.45
C SER A 56 -11.23 -9.87 -4.20
N ALA A 57 -11.23 -8.56 -3.88
CA ALA A 57 -10.64 -8.05 -2.64
C ALA A 57 -11.39 -8.55 -1.39
N LEU A 58 -12.72 -8.52 -1.40
CA LEU A 58 -13.53 -9.12 -0.33
C LEU A 58 -13.25 -10.61 -0.18
N LYS A 59 -13.14 -11.35 -1.30
CA LYS A 59 -12.81 -12.77 -1.26
C LYS A 59 -11.44 -13.00 -0.61
N THR A 60 -10.43 -12.23 -1.01
CA THR A 60 -9.09 -12.31 -0.42
C THR A 60 -9.11 -12.11 1.09
N ILE A 61 -9.85 -11.10 1.59
CA ILE A 61 -9.96 -10.86 3.03
C ILE A 61 -10.68 -12.02 3.74
N ASN A 62 -11.81 -12.48 3.19
CA ASN A 62 -12.61 -13.53 3.84
C ASN A 62 -11.93 -14.90 3.83
N ASP A 63 -11.12 -15.20 2.80
CA ASP A 63 -10.38 -16.46 2.71
C ASP A 63 -9.11 -16.46 3.58
N ASN A 64 -8.61 -15.27 3.97
CA ASN A 64 -7.39 -15.13 4.72
C ASN A 64 -7.69 -15.14 6.24
N ASN A 65 -7.19 -16.18 6.92
CA ASN A 65 -7.40 -16.35 8.35
C ASN A 65 -6.69 -15.32 9.23
N ASP A 66 -5.79 -14.49 8.69
CA ASP A 66 -5.06 -13.48 9.44
C ASP A 66 -5.78 -12.13 9.48
N PHE A 67 -6.83 -11.96 8.67
CA PHE A 67 -7.61 -10.73 8.58
C PHE A 67 -9.00 -10.86 9.18
N VAL A 68 -9.53 -9.72 9.61
CA VAL A 68 -10.92 -9.54 10.04
C VAL A 68 -11.51 -8.42 9.20
N LEU A 69 -12.64 -8.68 8.55
CA LEU A 69 -13.41 -7.65 7.87
C LEU A 69 -14.10 -6.74 8.90
N VAL A 70 -13.85 -5.44 8.83
CA VAL A 70 -14.45 -4.43 9.71
C VAL A 70 -15.64 -3.76 9.03
N SER A 71 -15.45 -3.22 7.83
CA SER A 71 -16.51 -2.59 7.03
C SER A 71 -16.25 -2.78 5.54
N LYS A 72 -17.33 -2.61 4.77
CA LYS A 72 -17.27 -2.61 3.30
C LYS A 72 -18.29 -1.61 2.76
N ASP A 73 -17.89 -0.82 1.79
CA ASP A 73 -18.73 0.14 1.09
C ASP A 73 -18.52 0.02 -0.41
N LEU A 74 -19.63 0.12 -1.16
CA LEU A 74 -19.62 0.15 -2.62
C LEU A 74 -20.42 1.37 -3.07
N ASN A 75 -19.71 2.43 -3.43
CA ASN A 75 -20.30 3.69 -3.87
C ASN A 75 -20.56 3.64 -5.38
N LEU A 76 -21.84 3.61 -5.75
CA LEU A 76 -22.26 3.57 -7.16
C LEU A 76 -22.23 4.94 -7.83
N ASP A 77 -22.32 6.03 -7.06
CA ASP A 77 -22.37 7.40 -7.59
C ASP A 77 -20.99 7.88 -8.06
N ASN A 78 -19.93 7.42 -7.39
CA ASN A 78 -18.55 7.82 -7.66
C ASN A 78 -17.69 6.72 -8.30
N ASP A 79 -18.27 5.56 -8.63
CA ASP A 79 -17.54 4.39 -9.13
C ASP A 79 -16.35 3.99 -8.23
N THR A 80 -16.55 4.01 -6.90
CA THR A 80 -15.54 3.65 -5.90
C THR A 80 -16.01 2.54 -4.97
N ALA A 81 -15.07 1.85 -4.34
CA ALA A 81 -15.33 0.92 -3.25
C ALA A 81 -14.28 1.07 -2.15
N GLU A 82 -14.68 0.78 -0.92
CA GLU A 82 -13.80 0.80 0.25
C GLU A 82 -14.02 -0.45 1.08
N ILE A 83 -12.93 -1.02 1.60
CA ILE A 83 -12.96 -2.15 2.52
C ILE A 83 -12.02 -1.84 3.66
N ASP A 84 -12.53 -1.85 4.88
CA ASP A 84 -11.73 -1.75 6.09
C ASP A 84 -11.58 -3.11 6.73
N GLY A 85 -10.39 -3.39 7.23
CA GLY A 85 -10.09 -4.60 7.97
C GLY A 85 -9.09 -4.37 9.08
N ALA A 86 -8.84 -5.43 9.84
CA ALA A 86 -7.81 -5.47 10.86
C ALA A 86 -7.03 -6.79 10.80
N THR A 87 -5.76 -6.78 11.22
CA THR A 87 -5.00 -8.01 11.44
C THR A 87 -5.41 -8.68 12.75
N LYS A 88 -5.42 -10.01 12.83
CA LYS A 88 -5.82 -10.71 14.07
C LYS A 88 -4.78 -10.67 15.18
N ILE A 89 -3.49 -10.62 14.81
CA ILE A 89 -2.39 -10.78 15.76
C ILE A 89 -2.09 -9.45 16.47
N GLU A 90 -1.94 -8.37 15.70
CA GLU A 90 -1.53 -7.06 16.24
C GLU A 90 -2.68 -6.04 16.25
N SER A 91 -3.86 -6.41 15.72
CA SER A 91 -5.03 -5.50 15.57
C SER A 91 -4.72 -4.23 14.77
N ASP A 92 -3.73 -4.28 13.89
CA ASP A 92 -3.44 -3.19 12.98
C ASP A 92 -4.56 -3.06 11.95
N ASN A 93 -5.20 -1.90 11.94
CA ASN A 93 -6.24 -1.59 10.96
C ASN A 93 -5.62 -1.36 9.58
N PHE A 94 -6.32 -1.74 8.54
CA PHE A 94 -5.98 -1.42 7.17
C PHE A 94 -7.23 -1.03 6.40
N TYR A 95 -7.03 -0.30 5.30
CA TYR A 95 -8.08 -0.06 4.32
C TYR A 95 -7.61 -0.42 2.92
N ILE A 96 -8.58 -0.75 2.09
CA ILE A 96 -8.45 -0.94 0.65
C ILE A 96 -9.42 0.03 -0.03
N LYS A 97 -8.89 0.96 -0.83
CA LYS A 97 -9.68 1.83 -1.69
C LYS A 97 -9.56 1.37 -3.13
N ILE A 98 -10.69 1.26 -3.83
CA ILE A 98 -10.75 0.86 -5.23
C ILE A 98 -11.46 1.96 -6.00
N GLU A 99 -10.80 2.49 -7.03
CA GLU A 99 -11.29 3.60 -7.85
C GLU A 99 -11.29 3.17 -9.32
N LYS A 100 -12.43 3.31 -10.01
CA LYS A 100 -12.47 3.08 -11.46
C LYS A 100 -11.62 4.14 -12.18
N LEU A 101 -10.69 3.70 -13.03
CA LEU A 101 -9.93 4.59 -13.92
C LEU A 101 -10.57 4.66 -15.31
N ASN A 102 -11.00 3.50 -15.82
CA ASN A 102 -11.75 3.37 -17.05
C ASN A 102 -12.62 2.10 -17.01
N ALA A 103 -13.23 1.70 -18.12
CA ALA A 103 -14.13 0.55 -18.17
C ALA A 103 -13.49 -0.77 -17.70
N ASN A 104 -12.17 -0.94 -17.88
CA ASN A 104 -11.45 -2.19 -17.67
C ASN A 104 -10.23 -2.05 -16.75
N VAL A 105 -10.04 -0.91 -16.10
CA VAL A 105 -8.89 -0.67 -15.21
C VAL A 105 -9.38 0.03 -13.95
N SER A 106 -8.93 -0.48 -12.81
CA SER A 106 -9.21 0.07 -11.49
C SER A 106 -7.90 0.34 -10.76
N LYS A 107 -7.81 1.47 -10.07
CA LYS A 107 -6.73 1.74 -9.12
C LYS A 107 -7.09 1.15 -7.77
N VAL A 108 -6.21 0.33 -7.23
CA VAL A 108 -6.32 -0.20 -5.87
C VAL A 108 -5.26 0.49 -5.01
N THR A 109 -5.67 0.97 -3.84
CA THR A 109 -4.81 1.59 -2.84
C THR A 109 -4.98 0.85 -1.53
N ILE A 110 -3.88 0.43 -0.91
CA ILE A 110 -3.86 -0.30 0.36
C ILE A 110 -2.96 0.47 1.33
N LYS A 111 -3.38 0.55 2.59
CA LYS A 111 -2.55 1.08 3.67
C LYS A 111 -2.84 0.34 4.97
N PHE A 112 -1.79 -0.15 5.60
CA PHE A 112 -1.80 -0.74 6.93
C PHE A 112 -1.31 0.26 7.98
N GLY A 113 -2.08 0.42 9.05
CA GLY A 113 -1.78 1.32 10.17
C GLY A 113 -1.64 2.80 9.76
N THR A 114 -1.15 3.60 10.70
CA THR A 114 -1.00 5.06 10.53
C THR A 114 0.12 5.41 9.54
N PHE A 115 1.23 4.67 9.58
CA PHE A 115 2.43 4.97 8.80
C PHE A 115 2.52 4.22 7.47
N GLY A 116 1.73 3.17 7.29
CA GLY A 116 1.87 2.24 6.17
C GLY A 116 2.84 1.12 6.47
N ASP A 117 2.50 -0.08 6.00
CA ASP A 117 3.41 -1.21 5.89
C ASP A 117 3.47 -1.62 4.41
N GLN A 118 4.59 -1.33 3.75
CA GLN A 118 4.76 -1.63 2.34
C GLN A 118 4.72 -3.12 2.04
N ALA A 119 5.29 -3.96 2.91
CA ALA A 119 5.42 -5.39 2.69
C ALA A 119 4.06 -6.09 2.84
N MET A 120 3.31 -5.79 3.90
CA MET A 120 1.95 -6.28 4.08
C MET A 120 1.01 -5.76 2.98
N SER A 121 1.11 -4.47 2.63
CA SER A 121 0.29 -3.89 1.56
C SER A 121 0.55 -4.54 0.21
N SER A 122 1.82 -4.77 -0.16
CA SER A 122 2.19 -5.45 -1.40
C SER A 122 1.70 -6.89 -1.41
N THR A 123 1.88 -7.61 -0.30
CA THR A 123 1.43 -9.01 -0.19
C THR A 123 -0.08 -9.13 -0.37
N LEU A 124 -0.85 -8.25 0.28
CA LEU A 124 -2.30 -8.22 0.11
C LEU A 124 -2.68 -7.84 -1.34
N MET A 125 -1.98 -6.88 -1.96
CA MET A 125 -2.20 -6.52 -3.36
C MET A 125 -2.02 -7.71 -4.30
N ASP A 126 -0.94 -8.48 -4.13
CA ASP A 126 -0.63 -9.65 -4.94
C ASP A 126 -1.73 -10.72 -4.82
N GLN A 127 -2.24 -10.94 -3.61
CA GLN A 127 -3.34 -11.87 -3.35
C GLN A 127 -4.64 -11.41 -4.03
N ILE A 128 -4.95 -10.11 -3.99
CA ILE A 128 -6.12 -9.54 -4.68
C ILE A 128 -5.97 -9.72 -6.19
N GLN A 129 -4.80 -9.36 -6.75
CA GLN A 129 -4.55 -9.49 -8.19
C GLN A 129 -4.66 -10.95 -8.65
N ALA A 130 -4.15 -11.90 -7.87
CA ALA A 130 -4.28 -13.33 -8.15
C ALA A 130 -5.76 -13.76 -8.20
N ASN A 131 -6.60 -13.29 -7.28
CA ASN A 131 -8.03 -13.59 -7.27
C ASN A 131 -8.78 -12.92 -8.44
N VAL A 132 -8.41 -11.69 -8.80
CA VAL A 132 -8.93 -11.03 -10.00
C VAL A 132 -8.64 -11.86 -11.25
N ASN A 133 -7.40 -12.32 -11.42
CA ASN A 133 -7.00 -13.13 -12.57
C ASN A 133 -7.75 -14.48 -12.62
N LYS A 134 -7.94 -15.13 -11.48
CA LYS A 134 -8.75 -16.37 -11.39
C LYS A 134 -10.22 -16.15 -11.73
N SER A 135 -10.79 -14.99 -11.39
CA SER A 135 -12.20 -14.68 -11.69
C SER A 135 -12.48 -14.40 -13.17
N LYS A 136 -11.43 -14.12 -13.96
CA LYS A 136 -11.50 -13.91 -15.42
C LYS A 136 -11.33 -15.20 -16.23
N ALA A 137 -10.76 -16.25 -15.63
CA ALA A 137 -10.48 -17.54 -16.26
C ALA A 137 -11.73 -18.43 -16.25
#